data_AF-A0A9D1FNQ3-F1
#
_entry.id   AF-A0A9D1FNQ3-F1
#
_cell.length_a   1.000
_cell.length_b   1.000
_cell.length_c   1.000
_cell.angle_alpha   90.00
_cell.angle_beta   90.00
_cell.angle_gamma   90.00
#
_symmetry.space_group_name_H-M   'P 1'
#
loop_
_entity.id
_entity.type
_entity.pdbx_description
1 polymer ?
#
loop_
_entity_poly.entity_id
_entity_poly.type
_entity_poly.pdbx_seq_one_letter_code
_entity_poly.pdbx_strand_id
1 'polypeptide(L)'
;MKMQVLYFSKDGKGNAEALATAVGRTFKCKCDQIPPAYPCEGQKLVIIVYDNYAKPAKQLIDFCKDLKPERASNVAVITMSKTGSQGVAELEEIFKANKVEVSGKLELKVSKGLFGYGKLTDEDIKKANDFSTNIVKGLFEHLD
;
A
#
# COMPACT_ATOMS: atom_id res chain seq x y z
N MET A 1 4.65 -2.35 16.76
CA MET A 1 3.72 -3.19 15.98
C MET A 1 4.48 -3.86 14.85
N LYS A 2 4.26 -5.16 14.57
CA LYS A 2 4.90 -5.85 13.43
C LYS A 2 4.19 -5.48 12.12
N MET A 3 4.32 -4.22 11.72
CA MET A 3 3.82 -3.73 10.44
C MET A 3 4.76 -2.69 9.83
N GLN A 4 4.59 -2.47 8.54
CA GLN A 4 5.20 -1.37 7.81
C GLN A 4 4.29 -0.91 6.67
N VAL A 5 4.50 0.33 6.25
CA VAL A 5 3.87 0.91 5.07
C VAL A 5 4.94 1.07 4.01
N LEU A 6 4.69 0.59 2.80
CA LEU A 6 5.61 0.72 1.68
C LEU A 6 4.91 1.43 0.54
N TYR A 7 5.66 2.25 -0.20
CA TYR A 7 5.10 2.96 -1.35
C TYR A 7 5.84 2.69 -2.64
N PHE A 8 5.13 2.75 -3.76
CA PHE A 8 5.72 2.73 -5.09
C PHE A 8 5.23 3.92 -5.91
N SER A 9 6.16 4.80 -6.24
CA SER A 9 5.97 5.93 -7.16
C SER A 9 6.87 5.71 -8.38
N LYS A 10 6.27 5.47 -9.55
CA LYS A 10 7.07 5.35 -10.78
C LYS A 10 7.80 6.67 -11.04
N ASP A 11 9.11 6.59 -11.24
CA ASP A 11 9.99 7.75 -11.46
C ASP A 11 9.99 8.79 -10.30
N GLY A 12 9.61 8.36 -9.08
CA GLY A 12 9.52 9.26 -7.92
C GLY A 12 8.41 10.29 -8.00
N LYS A 13 7.44 10.11 -8.91
CA LYS A 13 6.33 11.05 -9.12
C LYS A 13 5.00 10.46 -8.69
N GLY A 14 4.17 11.31 -8.10
CA GLY A 14 2.79 10.99 -7.73
C GLY A 14 2.53 11.28 -6.26
N ASN A 15 1.59 10.54 -5.69
CA ASN A 15 1.07 10.79 -4.35
C ASN A 15 1.30 9.62 -3.40
N ALA A 16 1.83 8.48 -3.88
CA ALA A 16 2.02 7.29 -3.07
C ALA A 16 2.90 7.52 -1.85
N GLU A 17 4.02 8.23 -2.00
CA GLU A 17 4.92 8.56 -0.89
C GLU A 17 4.23 9.42 0.17
N ALA A 18 3.54 10.47 -0.24
CA ALA A 18 2.87 11.38 0.68
C ALA A 18 1.77 10.68 1.48
N LEU A 19 0.95 9.86 0.81
CA LEU A 19 -0.11 9.09 1.44
C LEU A 19 0.46 8.01 2.38
N ALA A 20 1.46 7.26 1.93
CA ALA A 20 2.14 6.26 2.74
C ALA A 20 2.80 6.86 3.98
N THR A 21 3.43 8.03 3.83
CA THR A 21 4.04 8.77 4.95
C THR A 21 2.97 9.18 5.96
N ALA A 22 1.81 9.65 5.50
CA ALA A 22 0.70 10.00 6.40
C ALA A 22 0.19 8.77 7.17
N VAL A 23 -0.01 7.64 6.50
CA VAL A 23 -0.42 6.37 7.15
C VAL A 23 0.66 5.86 8.10
N GLY A 24 1.93 5.87 7.69
CA GLY A 24 3.06 5.42 8.50
C GLY A 24 3.23 6.23 9.78
N ARG A 25 3.00 7.55 9.72
CA ARG A 25 2.97 8.44 10.90
C ARG A 25 1.88 8.05 11.89
N THR A 26 0.67 7.73 11.42
CA THR A 26 -0.45 7.30 12.28
C THR A 26 -0.09 6.09 13.13
N PHE A 27 0.60 5.09 12.55
CA PHE A 27 0.97 3.86 13.25
C PHE A 27 2.39 3.87 13.84
N LYS A 28 3.13 4.97 13.71
CA LYS A 28 4.54 5.11 14.12
C LYS A 28 5.40 3.94 13.61
N CYS A 29 5.18 3.52 12.37
CA CYS A 29 5.84 2.38 11.75
C CYS A 29 6.78 2.82 10.62
N LYS A 30 7.58 1.88 10.11
CA LYS A 30 8.48 2.16 8.99
C LYS A 30 7.65 2.51 7.75
N CYS A 31 8.06 3.58 7.07
CA CYS A 31 7.55 3.99 5.78
C CYS A 31 8.72 4.07 4.80
N ASP A 32 8.70 3.29 3.72
CA ASP A 32 9.82 3.22 2.78
C ASP A 32 9.35 3.00 1.33
N GLN A 33 10.20 3.35 0.37
CA GLN A 33 9.94 3.10 -1.05
C GLN A 33 10.11 1.60 -1.36
N ILE A 34 9.39 1.08 -2.35
CA ILE A 34 9.61 -0.25 -2.92
C ILE A 34 10.67 -0.14 -4.03
N PRO A 35 11.74 -0.96 -3.99
CA PRO A 35 12.11 -1.95 -2.98
C PRO A 35 12.63 -1.28 -1.70
N PRO A 36 12.28 -1.81 -0.52
CA PRO A 36 12.66 -1.20 0.75
C PRO A 36 14.15 -1.41 1.04
N ALA A 37 14.73 -0.48 1.82
CA ALA A 37 16.09 -0.61 2.33
C ALA A 37 16.24 -1.80 3.31
N TYR A 38 15.14 -2.18 3.98
CA TYR A 38 15.10 -3.33 4.87
C TYR A 38 14.00 -4.31 4.45
N PRO A 39 14.29 -5.62 4.41
CA PRO A 39 13.31 -6.62 4.01
C PRO A 39 12.16 -6.70 5.00
N CYS A 40 11.02 -7.17 4.52
CA CYS A 40 9.79 -7.29 5.30
C CYS A 40 9.80 -8.45 6.30
N GLU A 41 10.93 -9.01 6.71
CA GLU A 41 10.99 -10.26 7.47
C GLU A 41 10.11 -10.22 8.75
N GLY A 42 9.23 -11.22 8.90
CA GLY A 42 8.36 -11.42 10.06
C GLY A 42 7.31 -10.33 10.31
N GLN A 43 6.94 -9.50 9.33
CA GLN A 43 5.84 -8.56 9.48
C GLN A 43 4.50 -9.31 9.53
N LYS A 44 3.59 -8.86 10.41
CA LYS A 44 2.21 -9.36 10.40
C LYS A 44 1.38 -8.70 9.30
N LEU A 45 1.67 -7.42 9.00
CA LEU A 45 0.99 -6.63 7.97
C LEU A 45 1.99 -5.77 7.19
N VAL A 46 1.89 -5.80 5.87
CA VAL A 46 2.51 -4.79 4.99
C VAL A 46 1.40 -4.03 4.27
N ILE A 47 1.36 -2.72 4.39
CA ILE A 47 0.46 -1.88 3.61
C ILE A 47 1.22 -1.36 2.39
N ILE A 48 0.76 -1.68 1.18
CA ILE A 48 1.38 -1.21 -0.06
C ILE A 48 0.54 -0.06 -0.62
N VAL A 49 1.18 1.07 -0.86
CA VAL A 49 0.57 2.27 -1.46
C VAL A 49 1.19 2.52 -2.83
N TYR A 50 0.39 2.63 -3.89
CA TYR A 50 0.96 2.98 -5.20
C TYR A 50 0.01 3.76 -6.12
N ASP A 51 0.62 4.51 -7.03
CA ASP A 51 -0.08 5.27 -8.07
C ASP A 51 -0.47 4.34 -9.24
N ASN A 52 -1.73 3.91 -9.26
CA ASN A 52 -2.31 3.01 -10.26
C ASN A 52 -2.94 3.81 -11.42
N TYR A 53 -2.10 4.40 -12.27
CA TYR A 53 -2.56 5.14 -13.47
C TYR A 53 -2.16 4.46 -14.78
N ALA A 54 -1.43 3.36 -14.68
CA ALA A 54 -0.92 2.53 -15.77
C ALA A 54 -0.62 1.15 -15.19
N LYS A 55 -0.25 0.20 -16.06
CA LYS A 55 0.17 -1.13 -15.63
C LYS A 55 1.26 -1.03 -14.52
N PRO A 56 1.16 -1.82 -13.44
CA PRO A 56 2.19 -1.90 -12.42
C PRO A 56 3.58 -2.10 -13.02
N ALA A 57 4.56 -1.34 -12.52
CA ALA A 57 5.93 -1.49 -12.96
C ALA A 57 6.49 -2.86 -12.54
N LYS A 58 7.42 -3.40 -13.33
CA LYS A 58 8.07 -4.69 -13.05
C LYS A 58 8.64 -4.75 -11.63
N GLN A 59 9.22 -3.65 -11.14
CA GLN A 59 9.78 -3.55 -9.79
C GLN A 59 8.75 -3.78 -8.67
N LEU A 60 7.54 -3.23 -8.81
CA LEU A 60 6.44 -3.49 -7.88
C LEU A 60 6.00 -4.95 -7.95
N ILE A 61 5.86 -5.49 -9.17
CA ILE A 61 5.46 -6.88 -9.39
C ILE A 61 6.49 -7.86 -8.81
N ASP A 62 7.78 -7.62 -9.05
CA ASP A 62 8.88 -8.44 -8.52
C ASP A 62 8.87 -8.45 -6.99
N PHE A 63 8.67 -7.28 -6.37
CA PHE A 63 8.52 -7.18 -4.92
C PHE A 63 7.33 -7.99 -4.40
N CYS A 64 6.15 -7.85 -5.02
CA CYS A 64 4.96 -8.62 -4.64
C CYS A 64 5.18 -10.13 -4.78
N LYS A 65 5.91 -10.57 -5.82
CA LYS A 65 6.27 -11.98 -6.04
C LYS A 65 7.26 -12.53 -5.00
N ASP A 66 8.10 -11.68 -4.43
CA ASP A 66 9.05 -12.06 -3.37
C ASP A 66 8.39 -12.06 -1.98
N LEU A 67 7.19 -11.49 -1.85
CA LEU A 67 6.44 -11.41 -0.61
C LEU A 67 5.78 -12.77 -0.31
N LYS A 68 6.20 -13.41 0.78
CA LYS A 68 5.76 -14.74 1.25
C LYS A 68 5.47 -14.70 2.75
N PRO A 69 4.81 -15.71 3.36
CA PRO A 69 4.41 -15.69 4.77
C PRO A 69 5.56 -15.49 5.77
N GLU A 70 6.77 -15.91 5.42
CA GLU A 70 7.98 -15.70 6.23
C GLU A 70 8.33 -14.21 6.33
N ARG A 71 8.01 -13.46 5.26
CA ARG A 71 8.16 -12.02 5.20
C ARG A 71 6.93 -11.34 5.76
N ALA A 72 5.80 -11.42 5.07
CA ALA A 72 4.56 -10.90 5.60
C ALA A 72 3.41 -11.88 5.42
N SER A 73 2.67 -12.10 6.50
CA SER A 73 1.49 -12.97 6.47
C SER A 73 0.26 -12.28 5.87
N ASN A 74 0.18 -10.95 6.00
CA ASN A 74 -0.93 -10.16 5.47
C ASN A 74 -0.43 -8.96 4.67
N VAL A 75 -1.20 -8.59 3.65
CA VAL A 75 -1.02 -7.38 2.87
C VAL A 75 -2.34 -6.61 2.78
N ALA A 76 -2.27 -5.29 2.86
CA ALA A 76 -3.35 -4.41 2.45
C ALA A 76 -2.86 -3.48 1.35
N VAL A 77 -3.74 -3.12 0.41
CA VAL A 77 -3.35 -2.31 -0.76
C VAL A 77 -4.15 -1.03 -0.81
N ILE A 78 -3.47 0.11 -0.92
CA ILE A 78 -4.07 1.42 -1.16
C ILE A 78 -3.61 1.91 -2.53
N THR A 79 -4.53 2.23 -3.41
CA THR A 79 -4.20 2.73 -4.75
C THR A 79 -4.81 4.09 -5.01
N MET A 80 -4.16 4.85 -5.88
CA MET A 80 -4.70 6.08 -6.43
C MET A 80 -4.79 5.97 -7.94
N SER A 81 -5.95 6.31 -8.50
CA SER A 81 -6.18 6.30 -9.95
C SER A 81 -7.14 7.41 -10.36
N LYS A 82 -7.23 7.69 -11.66
CA LYS A 82 -8.15 8.71 -12.21
C LYS A 82 -9.62 8.44 -11.86
N THR A 83 -10.00 7.16 -11.70
CA THR A 83 -11.39 6.75 -11.46
C THR A 83 -11.65 6.32 -10.02
N GLY A 84 -10.62 5.89 -9.28
CA GLY A 84 -10.77 5.24 -7.98
C GLY A 84 -11.33 3.81 -8.08
N SER A 85 -11.13 3.14 -9.22
CA SER A 85 -11.75 1.84 -9.52
C SER A 85 -10.97 1.01 -10.54
N GLN A 86 -9.65 1.20 -10.64
CA GLN A 86 -8.81 0.45 -11.59
C GLN A 86 -8.50 -0.98 -11.14
N GLY A 87 -8.80 -1.32 -9.89
CA GLY A 87 -8.59 -2.63 -9.31
C GLY A 87 -7.12 -2.99 -9.10
N VAL A 88 -6.91 -4.13 -8.45
CA VAL A 88 -5.59 -4.65 -8.08
C VAL A 88 -5.44 -6.15 -8.36
N ALA A 89 -6.23 -6.67 -9.32
CA ALA A 89 -6.39 -8.11 -9.55
C ALA A 89 -5.05 -8.86 -9.80
N GLU A 90 -4.14 -8.28 -10.59
CA GLU A 90 -2.81 -8.86 -10.84
C GLU A 90 -2.01 -9.04 -9.53
N LEU A 91 -2.11 -8.10 -8.59
CA LEU A 91 -1.44 -8.19 -7.29
C LEU A 91 -2.14 -9.20 -6.38
N GLU A 92 -3.47 -9.22 -6.37
CA GLU A 92 -4.26 -10.20 -5.60
C GLU A 92 -3.93 -11.65 -6.00
N GLU A 93 -3.80 -11.92 -7.31
CA GLU A 93 -3.39 -13.23 -7.83
C GLU A 93 -1.98 -13.62 -7.38
N ILE A 94 -1.03 -12.67 -7.40
CA ILE A 94 0.34 -12.88 -6.92
C ILE A 94 0.34 -13.23 -5.42
N PHE A 95 -0.35 -12.45 -4.59
CA PHE A 95 -0.38 -12.70 -3.14
C PHE A 95 -1.04 -14.03 -2.80
N LYS A 96 -2.13 -14.37 -3.49
CA LYS A 96 -2.79 -15.67 -3.35
C LYS A 96 -1.86 -16.82 -3.72
N ALA A 97 -1.13 -16.72 -4.84
CA ALA A 97 -0.16 -17.73 -5.25
C ALA A 97 0.97 -17.90 -4.22
N ASN A 98 1.35 -16.80 -3.55
CA ASN A 98 2.36 -16.79 -2.50
C ASN A 98 1.83 -17.15 -1.11
N LYS A 99 0.54 -17.43 -0.96
CA LYS A 99 -0.13 -17.71 0.34
C LYS A 99 -0.04 -16.52 1.32
N VAL A 100 0.01 -15.30 0.80
CA VAL A 100 -0.10 -14.06 1.58
C VAL A 100 -1.55 -13.60 1.54
N GLU A 101 -2.14 -13.35 2.70
CA GLU A 101 -3.54 -12.94 2.81
C GLU A 101 -3.72 -11.47 2.40
N VAL A 102 -4.72 -11.18 1.56
CA VAL A 102 -5.09 -9.81 1.22
C VAL A 102 -6.17 -9.32 2.18
N SER A 103 -5.77 -8.63 3.25
CA SER A 103 -6.69 -8.19 4.31
C SER A 103 -7.63 -7.05 3.90
N GLY A 104 -7.33 -6.35 2.81
CA GLY A 104 -8.23 -5.33 2.27
C GLY A 104 -7.62 -4.50 1.16
N LYS A 105 -8.49 -3.75 0.47
CA LYS A 105 -8.13 -2.79 -0.56
C LYS A 105 -8.88 -1.47 -0.41
N LEU A 106 -8.18 -0.38 -0.68
CA LEU A 106 -8.74 0.96 -0.81
C LEU A 106 -8.33 1.55 -2.15
N GLU A 107 -9.30 2.02 -2.92
CA GLU A 107 -9.06 2.68 -4.21
C GLU A 107 -9.52 4.14 -4.12
N LEU A 108 -8.57 5.07 -4.19
CA LEU A 108 -8.81 6.49 -4.11
C LEU A 108 -8.84 7.10 -5.51
N LYS A 109 -9.81 8.00 -5.72
CA LYS A 109 -9.90 8.78 -6.94
C LYS A 109 -9.05 10.03 -6.82
N VAL A 110 -7.90 10.04 -7.47
CA VAL A 110 -7.02 11.21 -7.57
C VAL A 110 -6.80 11.50 -9.05
N SER A 111 -7.01 12.75 -9.46
CA SER A 111 -6.92 13.10 -10.87
C SER A 111 -5.47 13.00 -11.38
N LYS A 112 -5.30 12.69 -12.67
CA LYS A 112 -4.03 12.83 -13.39
C LYS A 112 -4.32 13.47 -14.74
N GLY A 113 -3.72 14.63 -14.97
CA GLY A 113 -3.87 15.42 -16.19
C GLY A 113 -2.54 15.59 -16.93
N LEU A 114 -2.57 16.39 -17.99
CA LEU A 114 -1.38 16.70 -18.80
C LEU A 114 -0.26 17.39 -17.99
N PHE A 115 -0.64 18.16 -16.95
CA PHE A 115 0.28 18.90 -16.08
C PHE A 115 0.71 18.13 -14.83
N GLY A 116 0.38 16.83 -14.73
CA GLY A 116 0.80 15.97 -13.62
C GLY A 116 -0.37 15.45 -12.78
N TYR A 117 -0.04 15.09 -11.54
CA TYR A 117 -0.97 14.49 -10.59
C TYR A 117 -1.77 15.56 -9.86
N GLY A 118 -3.05 15.31 -9.67
CA GLY A 118 -3.89 16.07 -8.74
C GLY A 118 -3.33 15.95 -7.32
N LYS A 119 -3.70 16.90 -6.46
CA LYS A 119 -3.26 16.89 -5.06
C LYS A 119 -4.11 15.92 -4.25
N LEU A 120 -3.47 15.24 -3.30
CA LEU A 120 -4.19 14.60 -2.19
C LEU A 120 -4.95 15.65 -1.39
N THR A 121 -6.18 15.31 -1.03
CA THR A 121 -6.99 16.08 -0.09
C THR A 121 -6.86 15.52 1.32
N ASP A 122 -7.24 16.31 2.33
CA ASP A 122 -7.32 15.83 3.71
C ASP A 122 -8.33 14.68 3.86
N GLU A 123 -9.38 14.67 3.04
CA GLU A 123 -10.37 13.59 3.00
C GLU A 123 -9.75 12.27 2.49
N ASP A 124 -8.88 12.34 1.48
CA ASP A 124 -8.15 11.16 0.97
C ASP A 124 -7.23 10.57 2.04
N ILE A 125 -6.50 11.44 2.74
CA ILE A 125 -5.62 11.03 3.84
C ILE A 125 -6.45 10.42 4.98
N LYS A 126 -7.58 11.03 5.33
CA LYS A 126 -8.49 10.50 6.34
C LYS A 126 -9.01 9.11 5.96
N LYS A 127 -9.47 8.92 4.73
CA LYS A 127 -9.93 7.60 4.23
C LYS A 127 -8.84 6.54 4.31
N ALA A 128 -7.61 6.88 3.91
CA ALA A 128 -6.48 5.95 3.99
C ALA A 128 -6.14 5.57 5.45
N ASN A 129 -6.18 6.53 6.37
CA ASN A 129 -5.97 6.30 7.80
C ASN A 129 -7.08 5.47 8.43
N ASP A 130 -8.35 5.78 8.15
CA ASP A 130 -9.50 5.05 8.67
C ASP A 130 -9.47 3.58 8.18
N PHE A 131 -9.24 3.38 6.88
CA PHE A 131 -9.08 2.06 6.27
C PHE A 131 -7.97 1.26 6.96
N SER A 132 -6.78 1.85 7.06
CA SER A 132 -5.62 1.19 7.66
C SER A 132 -5.85 0.88 9.14
N THR A 133 -6.56 1.75 9.86
CA THR A 133 -6.90 1.57 11.28
C THR A 133 -7.82 0.37 11.47
N ASN A 134 -8.81 0.21 10.59
CA ASN A 134 -9.73 -0.93 10.66
C ASN A 134 -9.02 -2.26 10.41
N ILE A 135 -8.10 -2.31 9.43
CA ILE A 135 -7.26 -3.50 9.18
C ILE A 135 -6.37 -3.80 10.39
N VAL A 136 -5.71 -2.78 10.93
CA VAL A 136 -4.83 -2.93 12.10
C VAL A 136 -5.60 -3.43 13.31
N LYS A 137 -6.80 -2.90 13.59
CA LYS A 137 -7.64 -3.40 14.70
C LYS A 137 -7.95 -4.89 14.52
N GLY A 138 -8.50 -5.29 13.37
CA GLY A 138 -8.85 -6.69 13.13
C GLY A 138 -7.66 -7.65 13.17
N LEU A 139 -6.45 -7.19 12.79
CA LEU A 139 -5.26 -8.04 12.81
C LEU A 139 -4.51 -8.00 14.14
N PHE A 140 -4.56 -6.94 14.93
CA PHE A 140 -3.72 -6.75 16.12
C PHE A 140 -4.52 -6.62 17.41
N GLU A 141 -5.75 -7.15 17.47
CA GLU A 141 -6.59 -7.22 18.68
C GLU A 141 -5.91 -8.01 19.84
N HIS A 142 -4.98 -7.31 20.51
CA HIS A 142 -4.42 -7.45 21.86
C HIS A 142 -3.56 -6.19 22.17
N LEU A 143 -3.93 -5.03 21.64
CA LEU A 143 -3.27 -3.76 21.97
C LEU A 143 -4.06 -3.05 23.07
N ASP A 144 -4.14 -3.71 24.23
CA ASP A 144 -4.48 -3.09 25.50
C ASP A 144 -3.19 -2.53 26.13
#